data_AF-A0A3D2J459-F1
#
_entry.id   AF-A0A3D2J459-F1
#
_cell.length_a   1.000
_cell.length_b   1.000
_cell.length_c   1.000
_cell.angle_alpha   90.00
_cell.angle_beta   90.00
_cell.angle_gamma   90.00
#
_symmetry.space_group_name_H-M   'P 1'
#
loop_
_entity.id
_entity.type
_entity.pdbx_description
1 polymer ?
#
loop_
_entity_poly.entity_id
_entity_poly.type
_entity_poly.pdbx_seq_one_letter_code
_entity_poly.pdbx_strand_id
1 'polypeptide(L)'
;YCNKTKLRDPITDEELEPDEHLMRSIEEQISVSENSKRGFREEILIRISSLARKGLTFDYTSHERLKEAIEKKLFADLRDVVKITTSTRTPDKEQLRKINEVINRLVAEHGYTPESANELLRYTGSLLNR
;
A
#
# COMPACT_ATOMS: atom_id res chain seq x y z
N TYR A 1 -15.71 6.12 -12.55
CA TYR A 1 -16.74 6.17 -11.50
C TYR A 1 -17.44 7.54 -11.38
N CYS A 2 -16.93 8.53 -10.63
CA CYS A 2 -17.70 9.76 -10.30
C CYS A 2 -18.18 10.57 -11.51
N ASN A 3 -17.32 10.77 -12.50
CA ASN A 3 -17.65 11.52 -13.73
C ASN A 3 -17.84 10.61 -14.95
N LYS A 4 -17.86 9.27 -14.76
CA LYS A 4 -17.83 8.26 -15.84
C LYS A 4 -16.74 8.49 -16.90
N THR A 5 -15.66 9.17 -16.52
CA THR A 5 -14.50 9.40 -17.39
C THR A 5 -13.71 8.09 -17.51
N LYS A 6 -13.43 7.69 -18.74
CA LYS A 6 -12.54 6.56 -19.02
C LYS A 6 -11.09 6.97 -18.87
N LEU A 7 -10.25 6.04 -18.44
CA LEU A 7 -8.80 6.21 -18.44
C LEU A 7 -8.29 5.94 -19.85
N ARG A 8 -7.19 6.55 -20.24
CA ARG A 8 -6.48 6.23 -21.48
C ARG A 8 -5.18 5.55 -21.14
N ASP A 9 -4.94 4.38 -21.71
CA ASP A 9 -3.69 3.66 -21.51
C ASP A 9 -2.52 4.47 -22.11
N PRO A 10 -1.43 4.72 -21.37
CA PRO A 10 -0.31 5.52 -21.85
C PRO A 10 0.53 4.84 -22.95
N ILE A 11 0.36 3.53 -23.16
CA ILE A 11 1.13 2.71 -24.10
C ILE A 11 0.25 2.31 -25.30
N THR A 12 -0.95 1.80 -25.06
CA THR A 12 -1.83 1.28 -26.13
C THR A 12 -2.83 2.30 -26.66
N ASP A 13 -2.98 3.44 -25.97
CA ASP A 13 -3.92 4.51 -26.31
C ASP A 13 -5.42 4.11 -26.19
N GLU A 14 -5.69 2.90 -25.69
CA GLU A 14 -7.04 2.36 -25.54
C GLU A 14 -7.78 3.00 -24.36
N GLU A 15 -9.10 3.09 -24.49
CA GLU A 15 -9.96 3.51 -23.38
C GLU A 15 -10.15 2.37 -22.38
N LEU A 16 -9.63 2.55 -21.17
CA LEU A 16 -9.77 1.63 -20.05
C LEU A 16 -10.84 2.09 -19.07
N GLU A 17 -11.61 1.14 -18.57
CA GLU A 17 -12.51 1.40 -17.46
C GLU A 17 -11.70 1.58 -16.16
N PRO A 18 -12.10 2.49 -15.26
CA PRO A 18 -11.44 2.65 -13.97
C PRO A 18 -11.47 1.34 -13.17
N ASP A 19 -10.35 0.98 -12.54
CA ASP A 19 -10.26 -0.20 -11.69
C ASP A 19 -10.99 0.03 -10.35
N GLU A 20 -12.28 -0.25 -10.37
CA GLU A 20 -13.13 -0.12 -9.18
C GLU A 20 -12.83 -1.18 -8.13
N HIS A 21 -12.34 -2.35 -8.54
CA HIS A 21 -11.99 -3.43 -7.64
C HIS A 21 -10.79 -3.04 -6.77
N LEU A 22 -9.75 -2.48 -7.40
CA LEU A 22 -8.62 -1.92 -6.69
C LEU A 22 -9.06 -0.81 -5.72
N MET A 23 -9.86 0.16 -6.20
CA MET A 23 -10.34 1.25 -5.35
C MET A 23 -11.18 0.75 -4.16
N ARG A 24 -12.05 -0.24 -4.35
CA ARG A 24 -12.80 -0.88 -3.25
C ARG A 24 -11.86 -1.53 -2.24
N SER A 25 -10.86 -2.28 -2.71
CA SER A 25 -9.91 -2.97 -1.83
C SER A 25 -9.08 -2.01 -0.96
N ILE A 26 -8.85 -0.77 -1.43
CA ILE A 26 -8.20 0.32 -0.68
C ILE A 26 -9.19 0.91 0.34
N GLU A 27 -10.39 1.28 -0.11
CA GLU A 27 -11.44 1.87 0.73
C GLU A 27 -11.80 1.00 1.94
N GLU A 28 -11.84 -0.31 1.76
CA GLU A 28 -12.16 -1.27 2.82
C GLU A 28 -11.11 -1.30 3.94
N GLN A 29 -9.85 -0.93 3.67
CA GLN A 29 -8.80 -0.89 4.69
C GLN A 29 -9.03 0.16 5.79
N ILE A 30 -9.84 1.18 5.49
CA ILE A 30 -10.23 2.24 6.43
C ILE A 30 -11.72 2.20 6.73
N SER A 31 -12.34 1.02 6.62
CA SER A 31 -13.73 0.76 6.96
C SER A 31 -14.73 1.62 6.18
N VAL A 32 -14.41 2.02 4.94
CA VAL A 32 -15.37 2.69 4.06
C VAL A 32 -16.36 1.65 3.52
N SER A 33 -17.57 1.70 4.08
CA SER A 33 -18.68 0.84 3.66
C SER A 33 -19.04 1.06 2.19
N GLU A 34 -19.71 0.07 1.59
CA GLU A 34 -20.21 0.14 0.21
C GLU A 34 -21.11 1.36 -0.01
N ASN A 35 -21.94 1.71 0.99
CA ASN A 35 -22.83 2.88 0.93
C ASN A 35 -22.05 4.21 1.00
N SER A 36 -20.88 4.21 1.64
CA SER A 36 -20.03 5.40 1.82
C SER A 36 -18.97 5.56 0.73
N LYS A 37 -18.80 4.58 -0.17
CA LYS A 37 -17.77 4.59 -1.23
C LYS A 37 -17.85 5.84 -2.10
N ARG A 38 -19.07 6.23 -2.46
CA ARG A 38 -19.32 7.39 -3.32
C ARG A 38 -18.87 8.68 -2.64
N GLY A 39 -19.25 8.86 -1.37
CA GLY A 39 -18.87 10.06 -0.61
C GLY A 39 -17.35 10.17 -0.46
N PHE A 40 -16.67 9.06 -0.18
CA PHE A 40 -15.20 9.05 -0.09
C PHE A 40 -14.52 9.39 -1.42
N ARG A 41 -14.99 8.84 -2.55
CA ARG A 41 -14.46 9.16 -3.88
C ARG A 41 -14.73 10.61 -4.28
N GLU A 42 -15.91 11.14 -3.93
CA GLU A 42 -16.25 12.54 -4.17
C GLU A 42 -15.40 13.50 -3.33
N GLU A 43 -15.11 13.15 -2.07
CA GLU A 43 -14.18 13.90 -1.20
C GLU A 43 -12.79 14.03 -1.85
N ILE A 44 -12.24 12.93 -2.36
CA ILE A 44 -10.96 12.92 -3.08
C ILE A 44 -11.05 13.78 -4.35
N LEU A 45 -12.14 13.66 -5.12
CA LEU A 45 -12.34 14.45 -6.34
C LEU A 45 -12.40 15.96 -6.06
N ILE A 46 -13.05 16.36 -4.97
CA ILE A 46 -13.09 17.77 -4.52
C ILE A 46 -11.67 18.25 -4.21
N ARG A 47 -10.86 17.42 -3.55
CA ARG A 47 -9.46 17.75 -3.24
C ARG A 47 -8.61 17.90 -4.51
N ILE A 48 -8.73 16.97 -5.45
CA ILE A 48 -8.08 17.03 -6.77
C ILE A 48 -8.46 18.33 -7.47
N SER A 49 -9.76 18.64 -7.55
CA SER A 49 -10.28 19.85 -8.22
C SER A 49 -9.81 21.13 -7.54
N SER A 50 -9.66 21.12 -6.20
CA SER A 50 -9.14 22.24 -5.43
C SER A 50 -7.65 22.51 -5.73
N LEU A 51 -6.84 21.46 -5.84
CA LEU A 51 -5.42 21.58 -6.18
C LEU A 51 -5.22 21.99 -7.65
N ALA A 52 -5.97 21.39 -8.58
CA ALA A 52 -5.90 21.70 -10.00
C ALA A 52 -6.20 23.19 -10.29
N ARG A 53 -7.20 23.78 -9.60
CA ARG A 53 -7.49 25.22 -9.71
C ARG A 53 -6.35 26.12 -9.24
N LYS A 54 -5.45 25.61 -8.41
CA LYS A 54 -4.24 26.31 -7.95
C LYS A 54 -3.00 25.99 -8.81
N GLY A 55 -3.17 25.22 -9.90
CA GLY A 55 -2.06 24.74 -10.71
C GLY A 55 -1.19 23.69 -10.03
N LEU A 56 -1.68 23.07 -8.94
CA LEU A 56 -0.97 22.03 -8.19
C LEU A 56 -1.43 20.65 -8.63
N THR A 57 -0.49 19.71 -8.69
CA THR A 57 -0.77 18.29 -8.92
C THR A 57 -1.27 17.64 -7.65
N PHE A 58 -2.22 16.71 -7.77
CA PHE A 58 -2.67 15.89 -6.64
C PHE A 58 -1.64 14.81 -6.32
N ASP A 59 -1.30 14.70 -5.04
CA ASP A 59 -0.55 13.57 -4.47
C ASP A 59 -1.48 12.83 -3.49
N TYR A 60 -1.43 11.50 -3.46
CA TYR A 60 -2.21 10.68 -2.54
C TYR A 60 -1.90 11.01 -1.07
N THR A 61 -0.67 11.47 -0.79
CA THR A 61 -0.25 11.93 0.54
C THR A 61 -0.96 13.21 0.99
N SER A 62 -1.56 13.97 0.06
CA SER A 62 -2.27 15.22 0.35
C SER A 62 -3.67 15.01 0.95
N HIS A 63 -4.11 13.75 1.05
CA HIS A 63 -5.38 13.31 1.62
C HIS A 63 -5.15 12.20 2.65
N GLU A 64 -5.20 12.56 3.93
CA GLU A 64 -4.77 11.69 5.04
C GLU A 64 -5.44 10.32 5.04
N ARG A 65 -6.76 10.28 4.82
CA ARG A 65 -7.50 9.01 4.79
C ARG A 65 -7.13 8.13 3.58
N LEU A 66 -6.77 8.75 2.45
CA LEU A 66 -6.40 8.00 1.25
C LEU A 66 -5.00 7.42 1.41
N LYS A 67 -4.08 8.22 1.96
CA LYS A 67 -2.75 7.78 2.36
C LYS A 67 -2.82 6.58 3.32
N GLU A 68 -3.59 6.70 4.41
CA GLU A 68 -3.76 5.60 5.37
C GLU A 68 -4.33 4.34 4.71
N ALA A 69 -5.33 4.49 3.85
CA ALA A 69 -5.94 3.37 3.13
C ALA A 69 -4.94 2.63 2.23
N ILE A 70 -4.12 3.38 1.49
CA ILE A 70 -3.08 2.81 0.62
C ILE A 70 -1.99 2.13 1.45
N GLU A 71 -1.51 2.76 2.52
CA GLU A 71 -0.49 2.17 3.40
C GLU A 71 -0.99 0.84 3.99
N LYS A 72 -2.21 0.83 4.54
CA LYS A 72 -2.82 -0.40 5.06
C LYS A 72 -3.01 -1.46 3.98
N LYS A 73 -3.40 -1.06 2.76
CA LYS A 73 -3.55 -1.98 1.62
C LYS A 73 -2.22 -2.65 1.27
N LEU A 74 -1.14 -1.86 1.17
CA LEU A 74 0.20 -2.38 0.92
C LEU A 74 0.63 -3.38 2.00
N PHE A 75 0.39 -3.06 3.28
CA PHE A 75 0.67 -3.99 4.37
C PHE A 75 -0.19 -5.26 4.32
N ALA A 76 -1.47 -5.14 3.96
CA ALA A 76 -2.36 -6.28 3.83
C ALA A 76 -1.92 -7.21 2.69
N ASP A 77 -1.57 -6.67 1.53
CA ASP A 77 -1.12 -7.43 0.36
C ASP A 77 0.24 -8.10 0.60
N LEU A 78 1.11 -7.47 1.40
CA LEU A 78 2.42 -8.02 1.77
C LEU A 78 2.37 -8.94 2.99
N ARG A 79 1.24 -9.04 3.70
CA ARG A 79 1.12 -9.79 4.96
C ARG A 79 1.59 -11.23 4.83
N ASP A 80 1.14 -11.94 3.80
CA ASP A 80 1.45 -13.36 3.63
C ASP A 80 2.93 -13.58 3.29
N VAL A 81 3.53 -12.69 2.49
CA VAL A 81 4.95 -12.72 2.15
C VAL A 81 5.82 -12.48 3.38
N VAL A 82 5.46 -11.48 4.20
CA VAL A 82 6.21 -11.16 5.42
C VAL A 82 5.99 -12.23 6.48
N LYS A 83 4.78 -12.75 6.66
CA LYS A 83 4.49 -13.85 7.60
C LYS A 83 5.29 -15.10 7.28
N ILE A 84 5.44 -15.48 6.01
CA ILE A 84 6.30 -16.62 5.61
C ILE A 84 7.75 -16.40 6.05
N THR A 85 8.21 -15.15 6.01
CA THR A 85 9.59 -14.78 6.36
C THR A 85 9.81 -14.69 7.87
N THR A 86 8.79 -14.32 8.66
CA THR A 86 8.92 -14.06 10.10
C THR A 86 8.31 -15.13 11.01
N SER A 87 7.51 -16.07 10.48
CA SER A 87 6.77 -17.05 11.27
C SER A 87 7.48 -18.39 11.37
N THR A 88 8.28 -18.58 12.42
CA THR A 88 8.51 -19.89 13.09
C THR A 88 9.34 -19.71 14.37
N ARG A 89 9.02 -20.49 15.41
CA ARG A 89 9.82 -20.59 16.65
C ARG A 89 11.21 -21.21 16.40
N THR A 90 11.34 -21.92 15.27
CA THR A 90 12.58 -22.46 14.71
C THR A 90 12.50 -22.37 13.18
N PRO A 91 13.15 -21.39 12.54
CA PRO A 91 13.12 -21.26 11.08
C PRO A 91 13.86 -22.41 10.39
N ASP A 92 13.29 -22.91 9.30
CA ASP A 92 13.97 -23.87 8.44
C ASP A 92 15.15 -23.20 7.69
N LYS A 93 15.98 -24.02 7.02
CA LYS A 93 17.18 -23.53 6.33
C LYS A 93 16.86 -22.55 5.19
N GLU A 94 15.74 -22.72 4.51
CA GLU A 94 15.31 -21.83 3.42
C GLU A 94 14.77 -20.50 3.96
N GLN A 95 14.01 -20.53 5.06
CA GLN A 95 13.54 -19.35 5.77
C GLN A 95 14.71 -18.53 6.32
N LEU A 96 15.69 -19.19 6.97
CA LEU A 96 16.91 -18.53 7.44
C LEU A 96 17.68 -17.87 6.30
N ARG A 97 17.77 -18.52 5.14
CA ARG A 97 18.42 -17.94 3.96
C ARG A 97 17.70 -16.68 3.49
N LYS A 98 16.36 -16.71 3.40
CA LYS A 98 15.54 -15.55 3.01
C LYS A 98 15.65 -14.39 4.01
N ILE A 99 15.59 -14.66 5.30
CA ILE A 99 15.75 -13.63 6.35
C ILE A 99 17.10 -12.94 6.19
N ASN A 100 18.18 -13.71 6.03
CA ASN A 100 19.52 -13.14 5.83
C ASN A 100 19.63 -12.34 4.54
N GLU A 101 18.99 -12.78 3.44
CA GLU A 101 18.94 -12.02 2.18
C GLU A 101 18.26 -10.65 2.38
N VAL A 102 17.14 -10.61 3.10
CA VAL A 102 16.43 -9.36 3.40
C VAL A 102 17.26 -8.44 4.29
N ILE A 103 17.90 -8.98 5.34
CA ILE A 103 18.82 -8.22 6.20
C ILE A 103 19.95 -7.61 5.36
N ASN A 104 20.56 -8.41 4.47
CA ASN A 104 21.65 -7.93 3.62
C ASN A 104 21.20 -6.80 2.69
N ARG A 105 19.99 -6.86 2.11
CA ARG A 105 19.43 -5.75 1.32
C ARG A 105 19.18 -4.50 2.17
N LEU A 106 18.59 -4.65 3.36
CA LEU A 106 18.36 -3.52 4.26
C LEU A 106 19.67 -2.81 4.64
N VAL A 107 20.74 -3.57 4.86
CA VAL A 107 22.06 -3.01 5.15
C VAL A 107 22.67 -2.33 3.91
N ALA A 108 22.67 -3.02 2.76
CA ALA A 108 23.35 -2.55 1.55
C ALA A 108 22.65 -1.38 0.85
N GLU A 109 21.32 -1.38 0.81
CA GLU A 109 20.52 -0.44 0.01
C GLU A 109 19.88 0.65 0.85
N HIS A 110 19.64 0.39 2.14
CA HIS A 110 18.90 1.29 3.03
C HIS A 110 19.71 1.75 4.26
N GLY A 111 20.99 1.34 4.38
CA GLY A 111 21.91 1.84 5.41
C GLY A 111 21.60 1.38 6.84
N TYR A 112 20.80 0.32 7.01
CA TYR A 112 20.56 -0.27 8.32
C TYR A 112 21.82 -0.98 8.84
N THR A 113 21.92 -1.13 10.15
CA THR A 113 22.88 -2.08 10.74
C THR A 113 22.26 -3.50 10.77
N PRO A 114 23.07 -4.57 10.80
CA PRO A 114 22.53 -5.93 10.90
C PRO A 114 21.57 -6.13 12.09
N GLU A 115 21.87 -5.50 13.23
CA GLU A 115 21.06 -5.57 14.44
C GLU A 115 19.73 -4.84 14.26
N SER A 116 19.75 -3.62 13.71
CA SER A 116 18.53 -2.82 13.49
C SER A 116 17.63 -3.40 12.41
N ALA A 117 18.19 -3.99 11.35
CA ALA A 117 17.44 -4.73 10.33
C ALA A 117 16.76 -5.98 10.92
N ASN A 118 17.45 -6.71 11.81
CA ASN A 118 16.90 -7.89 12.46
C ASN A 118 15.77 -7.52 13.44
N GLU A 119 15.94 -6.46 14.23
CA GLU A 119 14.88 -5.93 15.11
C GLU A 119 13.67 -5.42 14.33
N LEU A 120 13.89 -4.74 13.20
CA LEU A 120 12.82 -4.31 12.29
C LEU A 120 12.01 -5.51 11.78
N LEU A 121 12.67 -6.58 11.33
CA LEU A 121 12.01 -7.80 10.88
C LEU A 121 11.23 -8.50 12.00
N ARG A 122 11.77 -8.51 13.23
CA ARG A 122 11.05 -9.04 14.41
C ARG A 122 9.82 -8.20 14.75
N TYR A 123 9.96 -6.88 14.76
CA TYR A 123 8.89 -5.94 15.08
C TYR A 123 7.76 -6.02 14.04
N THR A 124 8.10 -5.99 12.75
CA THR A 124 7.12 -6.17 11.67
C THR A 124 6.42 -7.53 11.75
N GLY A 125 7.16 -8.61 12.04
CA GLY A 125 6.56 -9.93 12.31
C GLY A 125 5.56 -9.93 13.47
N SER A 126 5.82 -9.15 14.54
CA SER A 126 4.90 -9.01 15.67
C SER A 126 3.61 -8.26 15.32
N LEU A 127 3.69 -7.26 14.43
CA LEU A 127 2.54 -6.50 13.95
C LEU A 127 1.60 -7.35 13.09
N LEU A 128 2.12 -8.37 12.40
CA LEU A 128 1.37 -9.25 11.51
C LEU A 128 0.75 -10.47 12.21
N ASN A 129 1.22 -10.80 13.42
CA ASN A 129 0.68 -11.87 14.26
C ASN A 129 -0.44 -11.39 15.20
N ARG A 130 -0.86 -10.13 15.08
CA ARG A 130 -1.95 -9.52 15.85
C ARG A 130 -3.24 -9.46 15.02
#